data_AF-A0A2K3CSD1-F1
#
_entry.id   AF-A0A2K3CSD1-F1
#
_cell.length_a   1.000
_cell.length_b   1.000
_cell.length_c   1.000
_cell.angle_alpha   90.00
_cell.angle_beta   90.00
_cell.angle_gamma   90.00
#
_symmetry.space_group_name_H-M   'P 1'
#
loop_
_entity.id
_entity.type
_entity.pdbx_description
1 polymer ?
#
loop_
_entity_poly.entity_id
_entity_poly.type
_entity_poly.pdbx_seq_one_letter_code
_entity_poly.pdbx_strand_id
1 'polypeptide(L)'
;MSSQQRSFWGGSNDTPPPSPAAATPMHPPPPPQQQPAGGAGRAPGPPPPPPPPCPVKSLTQFGSLARDVLVGNKAEGLFGVPGAAKLSISSTTSAGVSITTTATSNTAGSKPPAGQVLAAYAAPDGAWLGDVLLSSGGIAELTVSRGFTLPASLYTSPRDRDRDGADSGSSSGSGSSGSGGGSSAKLRPPLKPGRVVVGGVVSLPGLSSREQALPPKFTLDYAGTYWHAKTATSLPLAPGGGMGRPSLTASAVTGAGRLALGADVSLTVTGGGGGGSSSGTAAAGAAGAGGVGSSSGGGGGAGVRLTRWGAAAAWHDERQHVALQLLQSGKTASLWYGYCLQPGVTLGVSAEADVSGVRLAPAPATAAPATAVGAAATATAVEGAAVAGRHPFMPPPTFAVGASFRLPAAASANGGKSGSSSGSGGGSSSGGGVVKVKAASDGTVSVLYRDVTATGQRLTLTAQLDALDLTKSPRLGMSVDV
;
A
#
# COMPACT_ATOMS: atom_id res chain seq x y z
N MET A 1 -27.89 -28.87 -48.88
CA MET A 1 -26.78 -28.05 -49.38
C MET A 1 -25.70 -27.99 -48.30
N SER A 2 -24.99 -29.08 -48.01
CA SER A 2 -23.77 -29.57 -48.69
C SER A 2 -22.63 -28.54 -48.72
N SER A 3 -21.75 -28.58 -47.71
CA SER A 3 -20.37 -28.12 -47.86
C SER A 3 -19.44 -29.14 -47.21
N GLN A 4 -18.51 -29.61 -48.05
CA GLN A 4 -17.61 -30.73 -47.85
C GLN A 4 -16.49 -30.40 -46.85
N GLN A 5 -16.27 -31.27 -45.88
CA GLN A 5 -14.98 -31.43 -45.22
C GLN A 5 -14.14 -32.40 -46.06
N ARG A 6 -12.97 -31.95 -46.52
CA ARG A 6 -11.92 -32.82 -47.07
C ARG A 6 -10.84 -33.03 -46.02
N SER A 7 -10.59 -34.30 -45.75
CA SER A 7 -9.42 -34.85 -45.07
C SER A 7 -8.26 -35.05 -46.07
N PHE A 8 -7.08 -35.46 -45.53
CA PHE A 8 -5.77 -35.80 -46.15
C PHE A 8 -4.72 -34.68 -46.04
N TRP A 9 -3.53 -34.82 -45.43
CA TRP A 9 -2.59 -35.93 -45.12
C TRP A 9 -2.13 -35.86 -43.64
N GLY A 10 -1.61 -36.89 -42.94
CA GLY A 10 -0.84 -38.06 -43.37
C GLY A 10 0.66 -37.82 -43.14
N GLY A 11 1.13 -37.90 -41.89
CA GLY A 11 2.56 -37.76 -41.54
C GLY A 11 2.94 -38.70 -40.39
N SER A 12 3.89 -39.60 -40.67
CA SER A 12 4.37 -40.69 -39.83
C SER A 12 5.15 -40.20 -38.60
N ASN A 13 4.84 -40.79 -37.44
CA ASN A 13 5.63 -40.70 -36.22
C ASN A 13 6.83 -41.67 -36.30
N ASP A 14 7.96 -41.19 -36.82
CA ASP A 14 9.25 -41.84 -36.60
C ASP A 14 9.93 -41.16 -35.41
N THR A 15 9.83 -41.81 -34.25
CA THR A 15 10.51 -41.38 -33.02
C THR A 15 11.84 -42.12 -32.96
N PRO A 16 13.01 -41.45 -33.01
CA PRO A 16 14.29 -42.13 -32.83
C PRO A 16 14.47 -42.59 -31.37
N PRO A 17 15.18 -43.71 -31.13
CA PRO A 17 15.41 -44.22 -29.78
C PRO A 17 16.29 -43.26 -28.96
N PRO A 18 16.11 -43.20 -27.62
CA PRO A 18 16.92 -42.35 -26.76
C PRO A 18 18.38 -42.83 -26.74
N SER A 19 19.30 -41.88 -26.95
CA SER A 19 20.73 -42.10 -26.76
C SER A 19 21.07 -42.40 -25.29
N PRO A 20 22.06 -43.27 -25.02
CA PRO A 20 22.44 -43.63 -23.66
C PRO A 20 23.06 -42.44 -22.91
N ALA A 21 22.71 -42.36 -21.62
CA ALA A 21 23.14 -41.33 -20.68
C ALA A 21 24.66 -41.16 -20.65
N ALA A 22 25.12 -39.95 -20.94
CA ALA A 22 26.49 -39.54 -20.66
C ALA A 22 26.68 -39.43 -19.14
N ALA A 23 27.62 -40.21 -18.62
CA ALA A 23 28.03 -40.18 -17.23
C ALA A 23 28.49 -38.77 -16.83
N THR A 24 27.87 -38.22 -15.79
CA THR A 24 28.24 -36.94 -15.19
C THR A 24 29.58 -37.13 -14.46
N PRO A 25 30.63 -36.35 -14.76
CA PRO A 25 31.88 -36.45 -14.03
C PRO A 25 31.70 -35.95 -12.60
N MET A 26 32.13 -36.77 -11.63
CA MET A 26 32.17 -36.39 -10.22
C MET A 26 33.11 -35.19 -10.02
N HIS A 27 32.58 -34.10 -9.48
CA HIS A 27 33.37 -32.97 -9.02
C HIS A 27 34.28 -33.41 -7.86
N PRO A 28 35.59 -33.08 -7.88
CA PRO A 28 36.45 -33.31 -6.73
C PRO A 28 35.99 -32.45 -5.53
N PRO A 29 36.17 -32.95 -4.29
CA PRO A 29 35.80 -32.21 -3.09
C PRO A 29 36.56 -30.89 -2.98
N PRO A 30 35.93 -29.83 -2.44
CA PRO A 30 36.60 -28.55 -2.24
C PRO A 30 37.79 -28.70 -1.29
N PRO A 31 38.91 -27.99 -1.54
CA PRO A 31 40.07 -28.04 -0.67
C PRO A 31 39.71 -27.56 0.74
N PRO A 32 40.35 -28.13 1.79
CA PRO A 32 40.12 -27.73 3.16
C PRO A 32 40.39 -26.24 3.32
N GLN A 33 39.37 -25.49 3.75
CA GLN A 33 39.52 -24.08 4.10
C GLN A 33 40.50 -23.98 5.26
N GLN A 34 41.69 -23.46 4.99
CA GLN A 34 42.65 -23.07 6.01
C GLN A 34 41.99 -22.01 6.90
N GLN A 35 41.58 -22.40 8.11
CA GLN A 35 41.28 -21.46 9.17
C GLN A 35 42.55 -20.66 9.46
N PRO A 36 42.57 -19.33 9.29
CA PRO A 36 43.69 -18.52 9.72
C PRO A 36 43.78 -18.56 11.24
N ALA A 37 44.71 -19.37 11.76
CA ALA A 37 45.17 -19.31 13.14
C ALA A 37 46.04 -18.05 13.28
N GLY A 38 45.57 -17.06 14.03
CA GLY A 38 46.36 -15.85 14.27
C GLY A 38 45.54 -14.69 14.80
N GLY A 39 45.16 -14.76 16.07
CA GLY A 39 44.59 -13.65 16.81
C GLY A 39 45.64 -12.55 17.02
N ALA A 40 45.58 -11.51 16.20
CA ALA A 40 46.09 -10.20 16.56
C ALA A 40 44.86 -9.29 16.74
N GLY A 41 44.70 -8.74 17.95
CA GLY A 41 43.55 -7.93 18.34
C GLY A 41 43.31 -6.77 17.37
N ARG A 42 42.36 -6.95 16.44
CA ARG A 42 41.77 -5.84 15.71
C ARG A 42 41.07 -4.97 16.74
N ALA A 43 41.56 -3.74 16.90
CA ALA A 43 40.85 -2.69 17.61
C ALA A 43 39.37 -2.72 17.16
N PRO A 44 38.42 -2.60 18.10
CA PRO A 44 37.00 -2.61 17.76
C PRO A 44 36.77 -1.55 16.69
N GLY A 45 36.42 -2.00 15.49
CA GLY A 45 36.11 -1.11 14.39
C GLY A 45 35.02 -0.14 14.82
N PRO A 46 34.97 1.07 14.24
CA PRO A 46 33.91 2.02 14.56
C PRO A 46 32.56 1.33 14.40
N PRO A 47 31.61 1.55 15.32
CA PRO A 47 30.29 0.95 15.23
C PRO A 47 29.68 1.28 13.86
N PRO A 48 28.98 0.32 13.22
CA PRO A 48 28.37 0.57 11.93
C PRO A 48 27.45 1.79 12.02
N PRO A 49 27.42 2.64 10.98
CA PRO A 49 26.57 3.82 10.99
C PRO A 49 25.10 3.42 11.17
N PRO A 50 24.29 4.25 11.87
CA PRO A 50 22.87 3.96 12.04
C PRO A 50 22.19 3.86 10.67
N PRO A 51 21.24 2.93 10.49
CA PRO A 51 20.54 2.77 9.22
C PRO A 51 19.83 4.09 8.85
N PRO A 52 19.79 4.44 7.55
CA PRO A 52 19.10 5.64 7.10
C PRO A 52 17.61 5.57 7.48
N PRO A 53 16.99 6.70 7.83
CA PRO A 53 15.56 6.75 8.12
C PRO A 53 14.76 6.33 6.88
N CYS A 54 13.85 5.37 7.04
CA CYS A 54 12.93 5.01 5.96
C CYS A 54 11.90 6.13 5.81
N PRO A 55 11.72 6.70 4.60
CA PRO A 55 10.70 7.73 4.38
C PRO A 55 9.32 7.14 4.68
N VAL A 56 8.54 7.86 5.49
CA VAL A 56 7.18 7.43 5.86
C VAL A 56 6.30 7.40 4.62
N LYS A 57 5.67 6.25 4.44
CA LYS A 57 4.74 5.95 3.36
C LYS A 57 3.31 6.13 3.86
N SER A 58 2.37 6.40 2.94
CA SER A 58 0.95 6.46 3.28
C SER A 58 0.47 5.11 3.84
N LEU A 59 -0.62 5.12 4.62
CA LEU A 59 -1.21 3.88 5.16
C LEU A 59 -1.55 2.87 4.04
N THR A 60 -1.96 3.38 2.87
CA THR A 60 -2.26 2.57 1.68
C THR A 60 -1.04 1.89 1.07
N GLN A 61 0.16 2.37 1.36
CA GLN A 61 1.43 1.83 0.89
C GLN A 61 2.05 0.81 1.87
N PHE A 62 1.41 0.54 3.01
CA PHE A 62 1.84 -0.53 3.90
C PHE A 62 1.77 -1.87 3.17
N GLY A 63 2.84 -2.65 3.28
CA GLY A 63 2.98 -3.91 2.55
C GLY A 63 3.10 -3.74 1.03
N SER A 64 3.52 -2.57 0.53
CA SER A 64 3.57 -2.29 -0.93
C SER A 64 4.33 -3.35 -1.74
N LEU A 65 5.39 -3.93 -1.17
CA LEU A 65 6.18 -4.98 -1.84
C LEU A 65 5.34 -6.25 -2.06
N ALA A 66 4.66 -6.74 -1.02
CA ALA A 66 3.77 -7.88 -1.12
C ALA A 66 2.55 -7.57 -2.01
N ARG A 67 1.97 -6.37 -1.86
CA ARG A 67 0.81 -5.93 -2.66
C ARG A 67 1.16 -5.80 -4.13
N ASP A 68 2.34 -5.32 -4.50
CA ASP A 68 2.76 -5.26 -5.91
C ASP A 68 2.86 -6.66 -6.53
N VAL A 69 3.31 -7.66 -5.76
CA VAL A 69 3.36 -9.06 -6.22
C VAL A 69 1.95 -9.67 -6.31
N LEU A 70 1.14 -9.51 -5.26
CA LEU A 70 -0.13 -10.24 -5.07
C LEU A 70 -1.37 -9.54 -5.64
N VAL A 71 -1.31 -8.23 -5.82
CA VAL A 71 -2.41 -7.38 -6.31
C VAL A 71 -2.02 -6.71 -7.63
N GLY A 72 -0.72 -6.59 -7.92
CA GLY A 72 -0.24 -5.82 -9.05
C GLY A 72 -0.34 -4.32 -8.80
N ASN A 73 0.27 -3.53 -9.67
CA ASN A 73 0.05 -2.09 -9.65
C ASN A 73 -1.38 -1.79 -10.16
N LYS A 74 -2.05 -0.75 -9.63
CA LYS A 74 -3.38 -0.32 -10.10
C LYS A 74 -3.42 -0.06 -11.61
N ALA A 75 -2.30 0.42 -12.16
CA ALA A 75 -2.13 0.61 -13.60
C ALA A 75 -2.17 -0.71 -14.40
N GLU A 76 -1.65 -1.78 -13.80
CA GLU A 76 -1.59 -3.10 -14.43
C GLU A 76 -2.96 -3.81 -14.35
N GLY A 77 -3.82 -3.47 -13.38
CA GLY A 77 -5.21 -3.97 -13.30
C GLY A 77 -5.33 -5.43 -12.84
N LEU A 78 -4.28 -5.98 -12.23
CA LEU A 78 -3.90 -7.32 -12.61
C LEU A 78 -4.66 -8.51 -12.03
N PHE A 79 -5.26 -8.32 -10.88
CA PHE A 79 -6.13 -9.33 -10.28
C PHE A 79 -7.51 -8.75 -9.95
N GLY A 80 -7.78 -7.52 -10.43
CA GLY A 80 -8.97 -6.76 -10.05
C GLY A 80 -10.20 -7.07 -10.90
N VAL A 81 -10.01 -7.34 -12.19
CA VAL A 81 -11.10 -7.76 -13.09
C VAL A 81 -10.57 -8.84 -14.04
N PRO A 82 -10.53 -10.10 -13.58
CA PRO A 82 -10.22 -11.23 -14.44
C PRO A 82 -11.20 -11.25 -15.62
N GLY A 83 -10.69 -11.41 -16.85
CA GLY A 83 -11.54 -11.27 -18.02
C GLY A 83 -11.64 -9.83 -18.55
N ALA A 84 -10.72 -8.91 -18.23
CA ALA A 84 -10.78 -7.55 -18.80
C ALA A 84 -9.82 -7.37 -19.97
N ALA A 85 -10.29 -6.69 -21.02
CA ALA A 85 -9.47 -6.13 -22.09
C ALA A 85 -9.36 -4.62 -21.88
N LYS A 86 -8.14 -4.10 -21.77
CA LYS A 86 -7.84 -2.68 -21.54
C LYS A 86 -6.97 -2.11 -22.67
N LEU A 87 -7.31 -0.91 -23.11
CA LEU A 87 -6.48 -0.11 -24.00
C LEU A 87 -6.27 1.24 -23.34
N SER A 88 -5.00 1.63 -23.16
CA SER A 88 -4.62 2.95 -22.70
C SER A 88 -3.81 3.65 -23.79
N ILE A 89 -4.16 4.90 -24.09
CA ILE A 89 -3.42 5.75 -25.02
C ILE A 89 -3.03 6.99 -24.24
N SER A 90 -1.74 7.28 -24.19
CA SER A 90 -1.22 8.46 -23.50
C SER A 90 -0.48 9.39 -24.45
N SER A 91 -0.64 10.70 -24.26
CA SER A 91 0.11 11.72 -24.97
C SER A 91 0.51 12.82 -24.01
N THR A 92 1.77 13.25 -24.07
CA THR A 92 2.29 14.33 -23.23
C THR A 92 2.90 15.39 -24.12
N THR A 93 2.46 16.63 -23.92
CA THR A 93 2.98 17.81 -24.60
C THR A 93 4.25 18.32 -23.90
N SER A 94 5.09 19.05 -24.62
CA SER A 94 6.27 19.72 -24.05
C SER A 94 5.91 20.75 -22.98
N ALA A 95 4.68 21.26 -22.99
CA ALA A 95 4.16 22.22 -22.01
C ALA A 95 3.73 21.57 -20.67
N GLY A 96 3.92 20.26 -20.51
CA GLY A 96 3.61 19.55 -19.26
C GLY A 96 2.14 19.13 -19.13
N VAL A 97 1.32 19.28 -20.18
CA VAL A 97 -0.02 18.70 -20.25
C VAL A 97 0.07 17.28 -20.77
N SER A 98 -0.47 16.31 -20.03
CA SER A 98 -0.63 14.93 -20.47
C SER A 98 -2.09 14.50 -20.48
N ILE A 99 -2.51 13.78 -21.51
CA ILE A 99 -3.84 13.19 -21.62
C ILE A 99 -3.68 11.68 -21.74
N THR A 100 -4.34 10.94 -20.88
CA THR A 100 -4.42 9.47 -20.92
C THR A 100 -5.87 9.06 -21.05
N THR A 101 -6.20 8.36 -22.13
CA THR A 101 -7.52 7.78 -22.34
C THR A 101 -7.43 6.28 -22.13
N THR A 102 -8.29 5.73 -21.29
CA THR A 102 -8.36 4.30 -21.01
C THR A 102 -9.75 3.77 -21.37
N ALA A 103 -9.82 2.73 -22.20
CA ALA A 103 -11.02 1.94 -22.42
C ALA A 103 -10.83 0.57 -21.78
N THR A 104 -11.86 0.06 -21.10
CA THR A 104 -11.87 -1.26 -20.47
C THR A 104 -13.16 -1.98 -20.84
N SER A 105 -13.04 -3.15 -21.47
CA SER A 105 -14.13 -4.07 -21.73
C SER A 105 -13.99 -5.28 -20.82
N ASN A 106 -15.10 -5.83 -20.34
CA ASN A 106 -15.11 -7.07 -19.57
C ASN A 106 -15.59 -8.21 -20.47
N THR A 107 -14.67 -9.10 -20.85
CA THR A 107 -14.92 -10.26 -21.72
C THR A 107 -15.86 -11.28 -21.11
N ALA A 108 -16.05 -11.25 -19.78
CA ALA A 108 -16.86 -12.22 -19.04
C ALA A 108 -18.25 -11.71 -18.62
N GLY A 109 -18.68 -10.50 -19.02
CA GLY A 109 -19.95 -9.92 -18.55
C GLY A 109 -20.71 -9.10 -19.59
N SER A 110 -22.03 -9.03 -19.45
CA SER A 110 -22.94 -8.20 -20.25
C SER A 110 -22.85 -6.69 -19.99
N LYS A 111 -21.84 -6.24 -19.23
CA LYS A 111 -21.70 -4.82 -18.90
C LYS A 111 -21.10 -4.08 -20.10
N PRO A 112 -21.61 -2.87 -20.42
CA PRO A 112 -21.03 -2.06 -21.48
C PRO A 112 -19.57 -1.72 -21.16
N PRO A 113 -18.73 -1.49 -22.19
CA PRO A 113 -17.36 -1.06 -21.99
C PRO A 113 -17.31 0.24 -21.19
N ALA A 114 -16.37 0.32 -20.26
CA ALA A 114 -16.11 1.49 -19.45
C ALA A 114 -14.95 2.30 -20.05
N GLY A 115 -15.04 3.63 -19.96
CA GLY A 115 -14.01 4.55 -20.43
C GLY A 115 -13.59 5.52 -19.33
N GLN A 116 -12.35 5.96 -19.38
CA GLN A 116 -11.80 7.01 -18.53
C GLN A 116 -10.89 7.93 -19.34
N VAL A 117 -10.90 9.22 -19.00
CA VAL A 117 -9.97 10.22 -19.52
C VAL A 117 -9.33 10.91 -18.33
N LEU A 118 -8.01 10.82 -18.23
CA LEU A 118 -7.19 11.53 -17.26
C LEU A 118 -6.43 12.63 -17.99
N ALA A 119 -6.73 13.88 -17.70
CA ALA A 119 -5.90 15.01 -18.07
C ALA A 119 -5.06 15.42 -16.87
N ALA A 120 -3.76 15.57 -17.05
CA ALA A 120 -2.85 16.04 -16.01
C ALA A 120 -2.04 17.22 -16.54
N TYR A 121 -1.72 18.15 -15.65
CA TYR A 121 -0.91 19.32 -15.91
C TYR A 121 0.16 19.42 -14.83
N ALA A 122 1.41 19.49 -15.27
CA ALA A 122 2.53 19.84 -14.41
C ALA A 122 2.99 21.26 -14.75
N ALA A 123 3.02 22.15 -13.75
CA ALA A 123 3.59 23.46 -13.93
C ALA A 123 5.10 23.36 -14.26
N PRO A 124 5.67 24.30 -15.03
CA PRO A 124 7.08 24.24 -15.42
C PRO A 124 8.06 24.22 -14.24
N ASP A 125 7.67 24.80 -13.10
CA ASP A 125 8.45 24.81 -11.86
C ASP A 125 8.34 23.50 -11.06
N GLY A 126 7.48 22.57 -11.49
CA GLY A 126 7.17 21.32 -10.80
C GLY A 126 6.48 21.51 -9.44
N ALA A 127 6.16 22.73 -9.05
CA ALA A 127 5.60 23.03 -7.74
C ALA A 127 4.12 22.68 -7.68
N TRP A 128 3.41 22.82 -8.80
CA TRP A 128 2.00 22.53 -8.95
C TRP A 128 1.76 21.38 -9.92
N LEU A 129 0.90 20.45 -9.50
CA LEU A 129 0.37 19.40 -10.35
C LEU A 129 -1.15 19.40 -10.24
N GLY A 130 -1.85 19.36 -11.36
CA GLY A 130 -3.31 19.28 -11.42
C GLY A 130 -3.75 18.11 -12.30
N ASP A 131 -4.65 17.28 -11.79
CA ASP A 131 -5.18 16.09 -12.47
C ASP A 131 -6.71 16.18 -12.52
N VAL A 132 -7.29 15.84 -13.66
CA VAL A 132 -8.73 15.73 -13.89
C VAL A 132 -9.01 14.36 -14.49
N LEU A 133 -9.74 13.53 -13.75
CA LEU A 133 -10.21 12.23 -14.20
C LEU A 133 -11.70 12.30 -14.48
N LEU A 134 -12.10 11.90 -15.69
CA LEU A 134 -13.48 11.72 -16.10
C LEU A 134 -13.72 10.25 -16.40
N SER A 135 -14.87 9.71 -16.02
CA SER A 135 -15.24 8.33 -16.33
C SER A 135 -16.59 8.25 -17.03
N SER A 136 -16.78 7.22 -17.86
CA SER A 136 -18.05 6.92 -18.53
C SER A 136 -19.17 6.57 -17.55
N GLY A 137 -18.85 6.28 -16.29
CA GLY A 137 -19.82 6.12 -15.20
C GLY A 137 -20.32 7.44 -14.62
N GLY A 138 -19.94 8.58 -15.22
CA GLY A 138 -20.33 9.91 -14.76
C GLY A 138 -19.65 10.35 -13.48
N ILE A 139 -18.45 9.85 -13.19
CA ILE A 139 -17.62 10.34 -12.08
C ILE A 139 -16.57 11.31 -12.64
N ALA A 140 -16.47 12.48 -12.03
CA ALA A 140 -15.39 13.42 -12.21
C ALA A 140 -14.58 13.55 -10.92
N GLU A 141 -13.26 13.48 -11.03
CA GLU A 141 -12.33 13.72 -9.95
C GLU A 141 -11.33 14.79 -10.38
N LEU A 142 -11.14 15.80 -9.51
CA LEU A 142 -10.16 16.85 -9.68
C LEU A 142 -9.19 16.75 -8.51
N THR A 143 -7.90 16.69 -8.79
CA THR A 143 -6.85 16.72 -7.78
C THR A 143 -5.87 17.82 -8.10
N VAL A 144 -5.57 18.68 -7.13
CA VAL A 144 -4.53 19.69 -7.21
C VAL A 144 -3.54 19.44 -6.10
N SER A 145 -2.26 19.43 -6.41
CA SER A 145 -1.22 19.23 -5.42
C SER A 145 -0.14 20.28 -5.53
N ARG A 146 0.44 20.62 -4.38
CA ARG A 146 1.56 21.54 -4.27
C ARG A 146 2.67 20.94 -3.42
N GLY A 147 3.87 20.91 -3.97
CA GLY A 147 5.09 20.64 -3.20
C GLY A 147 5.53 21.88 -2.42
N PHE A 148 6.02 21.70 -1.19
CA PHE A 148 6.60 22.78 -0.40
C PHE A 148 7.74 22.26 0.47
N THR A 149 8.75 23.09 0.68
CA THR A 149 9.85 22.79 1.60
C THR A 149 9.62 23.57 2.87
N LEU A 150 9.53 22.87 4.01
CA LEU A 150 9.44 23.52 5.30
C LEU A 150 10.79 24.18 5.64
N PRO A 151 10.80 25.41 6.17
CA PRO A 151 12.05 26.08 6.52
C PRO A 151 12.85 25.26 7.53
N ALA A 152 14.16 25.13 7.31
CA ALA A 152 15.06 24.32 8.14
C ALA A 152 15.01 24.68 9.65
N SER A 153 14.65 25.92 9.96
CA SER A 153 14.51 26.45 11.32
C SER A 153 13.40 25.78 12.15
N LEU A 154 12.41 25.15 11.51
CA LEU A 154 11.36 24.38 12.20
C LEU A 154 11.86 23.00 12.66
N TYR A 155 13.05 22.58 12.22
CA TYR A 155 13.62 21.25 12.48
C TYR A 155 14.85 21.26 13.38
N THR A 156 15.37 22.43 13.75
CA THR A 156 16.38 22.53 14.80
C THR A 156 15.69 22.22 16.13
N SER A 157 16.00 21.06 16.71
CA SER A 157 15.58 20.74 18.06
C SER A 157 16.03 21.87 19.00
N PRO A 158 15.20 22.32 19.96
CA PRO A 158 15.63 23.27 20.98
C PRO A 158 16.94 22.84 21.66
N ARG A 159 17.18 21.53 21.81
CA ARG A 159 18.41 20.98 22.39
C ARG A 159 19.68 21.20 21.57
N ASP A 160 19.57 21.38 20.25
CA ASP A 160 20.74 21.69 19.43
C ASP A 160 21.12 23.18 19.55
N ARG A 161 20.15 24.08 19.81
CA ARG A 161 20.43 25.51 20.05
C ARG A 161 21.24 25.75 21.31
N ASP A 162 21.01 24.96 22.36
CA ASP A 162 21.70 25.15 23.64
C ASP A 162 23.15 24.63 23.60
N ARG A 163 23.49 23.73 22.68
CA ARG A 163 24.86 23.21 22.52
C ARG A 163 25.77 24.12 21.71
N ASP A 164 25.23 24.79 20.70
CA ASP A 164 26.01 25.70 19.86
C ASP A 164 26.17 27.10 20.49
N GLY A 165 25.45 27.39 21.59
CA GLY A 165 25.47 28.69 22.28
C GLY A 165 26.45 28.82 23.45
N ALA A 166 27.12 27.74 23.88
CA ALA A 166 27.92 27.74 25.11
C ALA A 166 29.45 27.89 24.92
N ASP A 167 29.97 27.80 23.70
CA ASP A 167 31.42 27.79 23.43
C ASP A 167 31.95 29.04 22.72
N SER A 168 31.27 30.20 22.83
CA SER A 168 31.82 31.50 22.38
C SER A 168 32.87 32.09 23.35
N GLY A 169 33.70 31.22 23.94
CA GLY A 169 34.89 31.59 24.68
C GLY A 169 36.03 31.94 23.72
N SER A 170 36.28 33.25 23.58
CA SER A 170 37.42 33.82 22.86
C SER A 170 38.76 33.22 23.31
N SER A 171 39.41 32.43 22.44
CA SER A 171 40.84 32.14 22.56
C SER A 171 41.54 32.48 21.24
N SER A 172 42.17 33.66 21.25
CA SER A 172 43.20 34.04 20.29
C SER A 172 44.44 33.16 20.52
N GLY A 173 44.50 32.01 19.86
CA GLY A 173 45.66 31.11 19.91
C GLY A 173 46.19 30.85 18.50
N SER A 174 47.23 31.59 18.12
CA SER A 174 48.02 31.35 16.91
C SER A 174 48.86 30.08 17.07
N GLY A 175 48.71 29.13 16.14
CA GLY A 175 49.71 28.10 15.90
C GLY A 175 49.19 26.67 15.85
N SER A 176 49.04 26.13 14.64
CA SER A 176 49.83 24.99 14.16
C SER A 176 49.11 24.30 12.99
N SER A 177 49.86 24.16 11.92
CA SER A 177 49.57 23.35 10.75
C SER A 177 49.47 21.87 11.15
N GLY A 178 48.25 21.34 11.23
CA GLY A 178 47.97 19.93 11.48
C GLY A 178 46.83 19.46 10.58
N SER A 179 47.14 18.53 9.70
CA SER A 179 46.33 18.00 8.60
C SER A 179 44.91 17.54 8.96
N GLY A 180 43.91 18.13 8.30
CA GLY A 180 42.99 17.36 7.44
C GLY A 180 41.94 16.45 8.08
N GLY A 181 41.55 16.65 9.34
CA GLY A 181 40.40 15.99 9.94
C GLY A 181 39.10 16.73 9.60
N GLY A 182 38.67 16.70 8.33
CA GLY A 182 37.39 17.27 7.92
C GLY A 182 36.28 16.62 8.72
N SER A 183 35.78 17.31 9.76
CA SER A 183 34.62 16.90 10.52
C SER A 183 33.50 16.71 9.52
N SER A 184 33.20 15.45 9.19
CA SER A 184 32.08 15.06 8.38
C SER A 184 30.83 15.54 9.11
N ALA A 185 30.44 16.78 8.85
CA ALA A 185 29.18 17.37 9.26
C ALA A 185 28.16 16.31 8.90
N LYS A 186 27.66 15.64 9.94
CA LYS A 186 26.92 14.39 9.89
C LYS A 186 25.71 14.69 9.01
N LEU A 187 25.83 14.41 7.71
CA LEU A 187 24.92 14.85 6.67
C LEU A 187 23.55 14.28 7.04
N ARG A 188 22.74 15.10 7.69
CA ARG A 188 21.35 14.76 7.96
C ARG A 188 20.76 14.47 6.58
N PRO A 189 20.18 13.28 6.36
CA PRO A 189 19.65 12.94 5.06
C PRO A 189 18.69 14.06 4.63
N PRO A 190 18.77 14.52 3.37
CA PRO A 190 17.97 15.64 2.91
C PRO A 190 16.49 15.36 3.18
N LEU A 191 15.84 16.27 3.91
CA LEU A 191 14.43 16.14 4.23
C LEU A 191 13.64 16.19 2.92
N LYS A 192 12.75 15.22 2.74
CA LYS A 192 11.85 15.23 1.59
C LYS A 192 10.90 16.43 1.72
N PRO A 193 10.70 17.23 0.66
CA PRO A 193 9.70 18.28 0.65
C PRO A 193 8.33 17.73 1.07
N GLY A 194 7.61 18.50 1.86
CA GLY A 194 6.21 18.22 2.14
C GLY A 194 5.40 18.33 0.85
N ARG A 195 4.36 17.52 0.70
CA ARG A 195 3.37 17.68 -0.37
C ARG A 195 1.99 17.83 0.26
N VAL A 196 1.26 18.86 -0.14
CA VAL A 196 -0.18 18.96 0.11
C VAL A 196 -0.91 18.56 -1.17
N VAL A 197 -1.86 17.65 -1.06
CA VAL A 197 -2.79 17.29 -2.13
C VAL A 197 -4.19 17.65 -1.68
N VAL A 198 -4.90 18.39 -2.53
CA VAL A 198 -6.31 18.73 -2.37
C VAL A 198 -7.07 18.08 -3.51
N GLY A 199 -7.99 17.17 -3.20
CA GLY A 199 -8.77 16.45 -4.20
C GLY A 199 -10.27 16.55 -3.95
N GLY A 200 -11.05 16.61 -5.02
CA GLY A 200 -12.49 16.61 -5.04
C GLY A 200 -13.02 15.51 -5.96
N VAL A 201 -13.99 14.72 -5.51
CA VAL A 201 -14.75 13.79 -6.38
C VAL A 201 -16.19 14.24 -6.42
N VAL A 202 -16.79 14.31 -7.60
CA VAL A 202 -18.19 14.69 -7.82
C VAL A 202 -18.80 13.80 -8.91
N SER A 203 -20.05 13.39 -8.72
CA SER A 203 -20.81 12.75 -9.80
C SER A 203 -21.44 13.79 -10.73
N LEU A 204 -21.27 13.59 -12.03
CA LEU A 204 -21.77 14.45 -13.09
C LEU A 204 -23.25 14.13 -13.37
N PRO A 205 -24.17 15.09 -13.15
CA PRO A 205 -25.58 14.90 -13.46
C PRO A 205 -25.77 14.54 -14.94
N GLY A 206 -26.61 13.53 -15.22
CA GLY A 206 -26.90 13.08 -16.57
C GLY A 206 -25.96 12.01 -17.13
N LEU A 207 -24.81 11.76 -16.49
CA LEU A 207 -23.89 10.67 -16.86
C LEU A 207 -23.86 9.54 -15.83
N SER A 208 -24.00 9.85 -14.54
CA SER A 208 -24.12 8.81 -13.51
C SER A 208 -25.57 8.40 -13.34
N SER A 209 -25.86 7.08 -13.29
CA SER A 209 -27.15 6.64 -12.78
C SER A 209 -27.29 7.09 -11.32
N ARG A 210 -28.53 7.36 -10.88
CA ARG A 210 -28.79 7.83 -9.50
C ARG A 210 -28.24 6.87 -8.44
N GLU A 211 -28.18 5.58 -8.78
CA GLU A 211 -27.60 4.52 -7.93
C GLU A 211 -26.07 4.54 -7.88
N GLN A 212 -25.41 5.12 -8.87
CA GLN A 212 -23.95 5.23 -8.97
C GLN A 212 -23.42 6.62 -8.58
N ALA A 213 -24.32 7.54 -8.20
CA ALA A 213 -23.92 8.87 -7.75
C ALA A 213 -23.09 8.75 -6.46
N LEU A 214 -21.80 9.04 -6.56
CA LEU A 214 -20.91 9.12 -5.42
C LEU A 214 -21.12 10.45 -4.71
N PRO A 215 -21.09 10.46 -3.37
CA PRO A 215 -21.22 11.67 -2.62
C PRO A 215 -20.00 12.58 -2.87
N PRO A 216 -20.18 13.90 -2.99
CA PRO A 216 -19.06 14.81 -3.13
C PRO A 216 -18.09 14.59 -1.98
N LYS A 217 -16.82 14.37 -2.34
CA LYS A 217 -15.76 14.03 -1.40
C LYS A 217 -14.61 15.01 -1.57
N PHE A 218 -14.20 15.65 -0.49
CA PHE A 218 -13.00 16.47 -0.42
C PHE A 218 -11.91 15.70 0.32
N THR A 219 -10.67 15.81 -0.14
CA THR A 219 -9.51 15.14 0.47
C THR A 219 -8.38 16.14 0.66
N LEU A 220 -7.73 16.05 1.81
CA LEU A 220 -6.48 16.73 2.11
C LEU A 220 -5.45 15.67 2.46
N ASP A 221 -4.36 15.61 1.70
CA ASP A 221 -3.27 14.66 1.90
C ASP A 221 -1.97 15.40 2.15
N TYR A 222 -1.37 15.18 3.32
CA TYR A 222 -0.07 15.71 3.70
C TYR A 222 0.93 14.56 3.83
N ALA A 223 2.01 14.63 3.05
CA ALA A 223 3.11 13.68 3.11
C ALA A 223 4.41 14.41 3.43
N GLY A 224 5.00 14.11 4.59
CA GLY A 224 6.33 14.55 5.00
C GLY A 224 7.31 13.37 5.17
N THR A 225 8.49 13.64 5.72
CA THR A 225 9.53 12.61 5.88
C THR A 225 9.18 11.57 6.94
N TYR A 226 8.65 12.01 8.09
CA TYR A 226 8.36 11.17 9.27
C TYR A 226 6.88 11.07 9.62
N TRP A 227 6.05 11.77 8.86
CA TRP A 227 4.64 11.91 9.14
C TRP A 227 3.87 11.95 7.82
N HIS A 228 2.77 11.23 7.77
CA HIS A 228 1.79 11.32 6.71
C HIS A 228 0.41 11.45 7.33
N ALA A 229 -0.36 12.47 6.97
CA ALA A 229 -1.74 12.63 7.42
C ALA A 229 -2.65 12.84 6.23
N LYS A 230 -3.78 12.12 6.21
CA LYS A 230 -4.80 12.25 5.19
C LYS A 230 -6.14 12.41 5.85
N THR A 231 -6.86 13.46 5.51
CA THR A 231 -8.25 13.65 5.89
C THR A 231 -9.13 13.67 4.65
N ALA A 232 -10.36 13.21 4.79
CA ALA A 232 -11.36 13.34 3.75
C ALA A 232 -12.74 13.55 4.35
N THR A 233 -13.47 14.50 3.79
CA THR A 233 -14.86 14.78 4.14
C THR A 233 -15.76 14.37 2.99
N SER A 234 -16.89 13.73 3.29
CA SER A 234 -17.91 13.40 2.30
C SER A 234 -19.24 13.99 2.72
N LEU A 235 -19.97 14.55 1.76
CA LEU A 235 -21.32 15.09 1.95
C LEU A 235 -22.30 14.18 1.20
N PRO A 236 -22.78 13.09 1.83
CA PRO A 236 -23.71 12.19 1.16
C PRO A 236 -25.01 12.89 0.79
N LEU A 237 -25.60 12.50 -0.33
CA LEU A 237 -26.95 12.88 -0.69
C LEU A 237 -27.91 11.88 -0.05
N ALA A 238 -28.90 12.37 0.69
CA ALA A 238 -29.94 11.53 1.27
C ALA A 238 -30.86 10.99 0.16
N PRO A 239 -31.42 9.77 0.33
CA PRO A 239 -32.53 9.30 -0.49
C PRO A 239 -33.68 10.32 -0.39
N GLY A 240 -33.93 11.08 -1.45
CA GLY A 240 -34.88 12.21 -1.44
C GLY A 240 -34.29 13.58 -1.77
N GLY A 241 -32.98 13.67 -2.04
CA GLY A 241 -32.34 14.92 -2.49
C GLY A 241 -31.96 15.89 -1.38
N GLY A 242 -32.25 15.55 -0.11
CA GLY A 242 -31.70 16.27 1.04
C GLY A 242 -30.20 16.04 1.20
N MET A 243 -29.51 16.96 1.88
CA MET A 243 -28.13 16.75 2.28
C MET A 243 -28.09 15.68 3.38
N GLY A 244 -27.44 14.56 3.10
CA GLY A 244 -27.16 13.50 4.06
C GLY A 244 -26.13 13.92 5.09
N ARG A 245 -25.91 13.05 6.08
CA ARG A 245 -25.03 13.36 7.22
C ARG A 245 -23.57 13.42 6.79
N PRO A 246 -22.85 14.54 7.06
CA PRO A 246 -21.44 14.62 6.68
C PRO A 246 -20.63 13.55 7.42
N SER A 247 -19.68 12.98 6.72
CA SER A 247 -18.70 12.05 7.28
C SER A 247 -17.30 12.61 7.14
N LEU A 248 -16.49 12.43 8.17
CA LEU A 248 -15.08 12.78 8.21
C LEU A 248 -14.29 11.49 8.40
N THR A 249 -13.30 11.27 7.53
CA THR A 249 -12.31 10.21 7.68
C THR A 249 -10.96 10.86 7.86
N ALA A 250 -10.16 10.34 8.79
CA ALA A 250 -8.83 10.81 9.07
C ALA A 250 -7.91 9.60 9.22
N SER A 251 -6.70 9.71 8.70
CA SER A 251 -5.65 8.72 8.91
C SER A 251 -4.33 9.43 9.11
N ALA A 252 -3.52 8.88 9.99
CA ALA A 252 -2.17 9.37 10.24
C ALA A 252 -1.21 8.19 10.29
N VAL A 253 -0.01 8.40 9.77
CA VAL A 253 1.10 7.46 9.85
C VAL A 253 2.31 8.23 10.36
N THR A 254 2.99 7.66 11.33
CA THR A 254 4.29 8.12 11.79
C THR A 254 5.29 6.98 11.70
N GLY A 255 6.57 7.29 11.51
CA GLY A 255 7.61 6.28 11.45
C GLY A 255 8.93 6.77 12.00
N ALA A 256 9.66 5.83 12.58
CA ALA A 256 10.97 6.03 13.14
C ALA A 256 11.87 4.84 12.76
N GLY A 257 12.95 5.13 12.05
CA GLY A 257 13.87 4.11 11.53
C GLY A 257 13.14 3.14 10.59
N ARG A 258 13.07 1.87 11.00
CA ARG A 258 12.47 0.76 10.23
C ARG A 258 11.00 0.50 10.56
N LEU A 259 10.45 1.14 11.59
CA LEU A 259 9.09 0.91 12.06
C LEU A 259 8.20 2.09 11.66
N ALA A 260 7.00 1.79 11.17
CA ALA A 260 5.93 2.74 10.95
C ALA A 260 4.65 2.27 11.64
N LEU A 261 3.93 3.21 12.25
CA LEU A 261 2.65 2.98 12.90
C LEU A 261 1.61 3.90 12.27
N GLY A 262 0.43 3.38 12.04
CA GLY A 262 -0.66 4.12 11.44
C GLY A 262 -2.00 3.86 12.13
N ALA A 263 -2.88 4.84 12.06
CA ALA A 263 -4.25 4.72 12.50
C ALA A 263 -5.19 5.34 11.45
N ASP A 264 -6.38 4.76 11.30
CA ASP A 264 -7.49 5.32 10.56
C ASP A 264 -8.73 5.44 11.44
N VAL A 265 -9.47 6.52 11.27
CA VAL A 265 -10.68 6.85 12.03
C VAL A 265 -11.73 7.40 11.08
N SER A 266 -12.96 6.94 11.20
CA SER A 266 -14.12 7.53 10.53
C SER A 266 -15.14 8.00 11.56
N LEU A 267 -15.58 9.24 11.39
CA LEU A 267 -16.56 9.93 12.20
C LEU A 267 -17.77 10.27 11.32
N THR A 268 -18.97 10.12 11.85
CA THR A 268 -20.20 10.58 11.20
C THR A 268 -20.90 11.55 12.14
N VAL A 269 -21.25 12.73 11.61
CA VAL A 269 -22.00 13.72 12.38
C VAL A 269 -23.45 13.27 12.43
N THR A 270 -23.94 12.94 13.61
CA THR A 270 -25.36 12.70 13.85
C THR A 270 -26.04 14.05 14.06
N GLY A 271 -26.74 14.54 13.03
CA GLY A 271 -27.54 15.75 13.17
C GLY A 271 -28.59 15.56 14.26
N GLY A 272 -28.65 16.51 15.21
CA GLY A 272 -29.80 16.67 16.09
C GLY A 272 -30.98 17.06 15.21
N GLY A 273 -31.97 16.17 15.09
CA GLY A 273 -33.18 16.46 14.35
C GLY A 273 -33.92 17.61 15.04
N GLY A 274 -33.91 18.79 14.42
CA GLY A 274 -34.83 19.87 14.79
C GLY A 274 -36.25 19.46 14.39
N GLY A 275 -37.12 19.29 15.39
CA GLY A 275 -38.56 19.10 15.19
C GLY A 275 -39.15 17.96 16.00
N GLY A 276 -39.46 18.22 17.27
CA GLY A 276 -40.20 17.28 18.12
C GLY A 276 -40.23 17.73 19.58
N SER A 277 -41.19 18.58 19.94
CA SER A 277 -41.53 18.86 21.33
C SER A 277 -42.10 17.61 21.99
N SER A 278 -41.33 16.97 22.89
CA SER A 278 -41.88 15.99 23.82
C SER A 278 -41.33 16.22 25.23
N SER A 279 -42.24 16.58 26.12
CA SER A 279 -42.11 16.41 27.57
C SER A 279 -42.18 14.93 27.87
N GLY A 280 -41.07 14.32 28.29
CA GLY A 280 -40.99 12.90 28.61
C GLY A 280 -39.93 12.64 29.67
N THR A 281 -40.39 12.19 30.83
CA THR A 281 -39.68 11.91 32.07
C THR A 281 -38.58 10.84 31.93
N ALA A 282 -37.49 11.04 32.68
CA ALA A 282 -36.33 10.16 32.73
C ALA A 282 -36.66 8.81 33.38
N ALA A 283 -36.20 7.72 32.75
CA ALA A 283 -36.07 6.41 33.39
C ALA A 283 -34.63 5.92 33.23
N ALA A 284 -34.01 5.63 34.37
CA ALA A 284 -32.67 5.06 34.49
C ALA A 284 -32.66 3.58 34.11
N GLY A 285 -31.59 3.14 33.43
CA GLY A 285 -31.34 1.72 33.14
C GLY A 285 -29.96 1.53 32.52
N ALA A 286 -29.04 0.96 33.31
CA ALA A 286 -27.64 0.72 32.99
C ALA A 286 -27.42 -0.52 32.10
N ALA A 287 -26.41 -0.48 31.22
CA ALA A 287 -25.34 -1.50 31.12
C ALA A 287 -24.38 -1.25 29.93
N GLY A 288 -23.12 -0.93 30.24
CA GLY A 288 -21.98 -1.74 29.79
C GLY A 288 -21.44 -1.61 28.36
N ALA A 289 -20.97 -0.43 27.96
CA ALA A 289 -19.82 -0.31 27.06
C ALA A 289 -19.06 0.95 27.47
N GLY A 290 -17.75 0.83 27.72
CA GLY A 290 -16.87 1.93 28.12
C GLY A 290 -16.78 3.00 27.04
N GLY A 291 -17.81 3.84 26.97
CA GLY A 291 -17.77 5.13 26.32
C GLY A 291 -17.01 6.09 27.23
N VAL A 292 -16.04 6.79 26.67
CA VAL A 292 -15.50 8.00 27.27
C VAL A 292 -16.70 8.90 27.57
N GLY A 293 -16.99 9.08 28.86
CA GLY A 293 -18.21 9.72 29.33
C GLY A 293 -18.26 11.19 28.93
N SER A 294 -19.21 11.53 28.07
CA SER A 294 -19.85 12.84 28.10
C SER A 294 -21.20 12.67 28.80
N SER A 295 -21.27 13.16 30.03
CA SER A 295 -22.50 13.20 30.83
C SER A 295 -23.59 13.98 30.11
N SER A 296 -24.75 13.34 30.02
CA SER A 296 -26.01 13.82 29.47
C SER A 296 -26.56 15.03 30.23
N GLY A 297 -26.38 16.22 29.65
CA GLY A 297 -27.32 17.34 29.80
C GLY A 297 -28.15 17.44 28.54
N GLY A 298 -29.47 17.29 28.65
CA GLY A 298 -30.42 17.24 27.54
C GLY A 298 -30.46 18.51 26.69
N GLY A 299 -29.61 18.57 25.68
CA GLY A 299 -29.74 19.47 24.55
C GLY A 299 -29.59 18.66 23.28
N GLY A 300 -30.46 18.87 22.29
CA GLY A 300 -30.41 18.24 20.96
C GLY A 300 -29.20 18.69 20.13
N GLY A 301 -27.99 18.62 20.71
CA GLY A 301 -26.75 18.95 20.05
C GLY A 301 -26.39 17.90 19.02
N ALA A 302 -25.85 18.36 17.89
CA ALA A 302 -25.27 17.47 16.90
C ALA A 302 -24.17 16.61 17.57
N GLY A 303 -24.41 15.30 17.66
CA GLY A 303 -23.42 14.35 18.16
C GLY A 303 -22.41 13.99 17.08
N VAL A 304 -21.17 13.67 17.47
CA VAL A 304 -20.19 13.04 16.59
C VAL A 304 -20.07 11.59 17.00
N ARG A 305 -20.33 10.66 16.07
CA ARG A 305 -20.23 9.22 16.32
C ARG A 305 -19.02 8.64 15.61
N LEU A 306 -18.16 7.96 16.37
CA LEU A 306 -17.11 7.10 15.83
C LEU A 306 -17.77 5.89 15.15
N THR A 307 -17.61 5.76 13.83
CA THR A 307 -18.21 4.67 13.04
C THR A 307 -17.21 3.59 12.65
N ARG A 308 -15.92 3.93 12.58
CA ARG A 308 -14.84 3.01 12.28
C ARG A 308 -13.54 3.48 12.91
N TRP A 309 -12.74 2.53 13.38
CA TRP A 309 -11.31 2.73 13.56
C TRP A 309 -10.53 1.58 12.92
N GLY A 310 -9.26 1.84 12.64
CA GLY A 310 -8.28 0.85 12.26
C GLY A 310 -6.90 1.25 12.74
N ALA A 311 -6.03 0.25 12.86
CA ALA A 311 -4.65 0.41 13.27
C ALA A 311 -3.78 -0.39 12.31
N ALA A 312 -2.58 0.10 12.05
CA ALA A 312 -1.61 -0.62 11.26
C ALA A 312 -0.20 -0.43 11.82
N ALA A 313 0.62 -1.45 11.63
CA ALA A 313 2.05 -1.40 11.90
C ALA A 313 2.77 -1.94 10.68
N ALA A 314 3.89 -1.35 10.32
CA ALA A 314 4.77 -1.86 9.28
C ALA A 314 6.20 -1.81 9.75
N TRP A 315 6.94 -2.86 9.38
CA TRP A 315 8.38 -2.94 9.55
C TRP A 315 9.03 -3.11 8.19
N HIS A 316 10.09 -2.37 7.94
CA HIS A 316 10.78 -2.31 6.66
C HIS A 316 12.28 -2.48 6.85
N ASP A 317 12.86 -3.34 6.04
CA ASP A 317 14.29 -3.53 5.84
C ASP A 317 14.60 -3.48 4.33
N GLU A 318 15.86 -3.45 3.95
CA GLU A 318 16.29 -3.35 2.55
C GLU A 318 15.70 -4.44 1.65
N ARG A 319 15.48 -5.63 2.20
CA ARG A 319 14.92 -6.79 1.48
C ARG A 319 13.56 -7.23 1.98
N GLN A 320 13.13 -6.80 3.16
CA GLN A 320 11.96 -7.36 3.83
C GLN A 320 10.95 -6.27 4.16
N HIS A 321 9.68 -6.53 3.91
CA HIS A 321 8.60 -5.61 4.24
C HIS A 321 7.47 -6.38 4.91
N VAL A 322 7.19 -6.06 6.17
CA VAL A 322 6.07 -6.63 6.92
C VAL A 322 5.07 -5.53 7.19
N ALA A 323 3.79 -5.79 6.99
CA ALA A 323 2.72 -4.90 7.41
C ALA A 323 1.56 -5.69 7.98
N LEU A 324 1.09 -5.25 9.14
CA LEU A 324 -0.11 -5.72 9.81
C LEU A 324 -1.13 -4.60 9.81
N GLN A 325 -2.38 -4.90 9.46
CA GLN A 325 -3.48 -3.94 9.51
C GLN A 325 -4.70 -4.59 10.16
N LEU A 326 -5.26 -3.91 11.15
CA LEU A 326 -6.45 -4.27 11.90
C LEU A 326 -7.56 -3.27 11.55
N LEU A 327 -8.71 -3.77 11.08
CA LEU A 327 -9.83 -2.95 10.65
C LEU A 327 -11.08 -3.32 11.43
N GLN A 328 -11.55 -2.42 12.30
CA GLN A 328 -12.72 -2.70 13.13
C GLN A 328 -14.01 -2.84 12.30
N SER A 329 -14.19 -2.01 11.28
CA SER A 329 -15.43 -2.01 10.48
C SER A 329 -15.61 -3.29 9.65
N GLY A 330 -14.50 -3.95 9.30
CA GLY A 330 -14.52 -5.24 8.63
C GLY A 330 -14.36 -6.42 9.60
N LYS A 331 -14.01 -6.13 10.86
CA LYS A 331 -13.50 -7.12 11.81
C LYS A 331 -12.45 -8.00 11.14
N THR A 332 -11.56 -7.40 10.34
CA THR A 332 -10.52 -8.13 9.62
C THR A 332 -9.14 -7.76 10.11
N ALA A 333 -8.29 -8.76 10.22
CA ALA A 333 -6.84 -8.60 10.38
C ALA A 333 -6.18 -9.04 9.07
N SER A 334 -5.32 -8.19 8.51
CA SER A 334 -4.54 -8.51 7.32
C SER A 334 -3.05 -8.40 7.61
N LEU A 335 -2.29 -9.40 7.17
CA LEU A 335 -0.85 -9.47 7.22
C LEU A 335 -0.31 -9.50 5.79
N TRP A 336 0.70 -8.69 5.52
CA TRP A 336 1.39 -8.60 4.24
C TRP A 336 2.89 -8.76 4.50
N TYR A 337 3.51 -9.75 3.87
CA TYR A 337 4.94 -10.01 3.94
C TYR A 337 5.53 -10.01 2.54
N GLY A 338 6.50 -9.13 2.27
CA GLY A 338 7.21 -9.05 1.00
C GLY A 338 8.70 -9.28 1.22
N TYR A 339 9.34 -10.01 0.30
CA TYR A 339 10.76 -10.34 0.38
C TYR A 339 11.44 -10.24 -0.99
N CYS A 340 12.52 -9.46 -1.10
CA CYS A 340 13.38 -9.42 -2.28
C CYS A 340 14.47 -10.49 -2.16
N LEU A 341 14.32 -11.60 -2.88
CA LEU A 341 15.26 -12.72 -2.84
C LEU A 341 16.60 -12.32 -3.49
N GLN A 342 16.51 -11.70 -4.67
CA GLN A 342 17.63 -11.18 -5.44
C GLN A 342 17.14 -10.06 -6.37
N PRO A 343 18.02 -9.26 -6.99
CA PRO A 343 17.60 -8.28 -7.98
C PRO A 343 16.73 -8.92 -9.07
N GLY A 344 15.49 -8.44 -9.20
CA GLY A 344 14.53 -8.96 -10.16
C GLY A 344 13.66 -10.13 -9.68
N VAL A 345 13.84 -10.67 -8.47
CA VAL A 345 12.95 -11.70 -7.91
C VAL A 345 12.40 -11.27 -6.55
N THR A 346 11.08 -11.14 -6.48
CA THR A 346 10.36 -10.72 -5.27
C THR A 346 9.28 -11.72 -4.91
N LEU A 347 9.18 -12.08 -3.64
CA LEU A 347 8.12 -12.90 -3.07
C LEU A 347 7.12 -12.03 -2.29
N GLY A 348 5.86 -12.43 -2.31
CA GLY A 348 4.78 -11.80 -1.55
C GLY A 348 3.91 -12.87 -0.90
N VAL A 349 3.55 -12.64 0.36
CA VAL A 349 2.59 -13.45 1.12
C VAL A 349 1.56 -12.51 1.73
N SER A 350 0.28 -12.90 1.67
CA SER A 350 -0.80 -12.25 2.39
C SER A 350 -1.60 -13.25 3.20
N ALA A 351 -2.05 -12.83 4.37
CA ALA A 351 -3.02 -13.56 5.17
C ALA A 351 -4.13 -12.59 5.60
N GLU A 352 -5.38 -13.01 5.49
CA GLU A 352 -6.52 -12.26 6.01
C GLU A 352 -7.36 -13.16 6.92
N ALA A 353 -7.70 -12.66 8.09
CA ALA A 353 -8.49 -13.36 9.09
C ALA A 353 -9.68 -12.51 9.51
N ASP A 354 -10.84 -13.15 9.64
CA ASP A 354 -11.98 -12.54 10.32
C ASP A 354 -11.78 -12.64 11.84
N VAL A 355 -11.63 -11.51 12.50
CA VAL A 355 -11.49 -11.37 13.96
C VAL A 355 -12.83 -11.06 14.63
N SER A 356 -13.96 -11.27 13.95
CA SER A 356 -15.27 -10.87 14.45
C SER A 356 -15.75 -11.56 15.71
N GLY A 357 -15.22 -12.77 15.97
CA GLY A 357 -15.49 -13.56 17.17
C GLY A 357 -14.54 -13.30 18.34
N VAL A 358 -13.49 -12.48 18.16
CA VAL A 358 -12.51 -12.22 19.22
C VAL A 358 -13.09 -11.21 20.19
N ARG A 359 -13.58 -11.69 21.33
CA ARG A 359 -13.81 -10.82 22.49
C ARG A 359 -12.45 -10.44 23.04
N LEU A 360 -12.05 -9.18 22.84
CA LEU A 360 -10.92 -8.63 23.59
C LEU A 360 -11.28 -8.77 25.07
N ALA A 361 -10.42 -9.48 25.81
CA ALA A 361 -10.51 -9.46 27.26
C ALA A 361 -10.53 -7.99 27.70
N PRO A 362 -11.40 -7.62 28.68
CA PRO A 362 -11.37 -6.25 29.20
C PRO A 362 -9.93 -5.92 29.57
N ALA A 363 -9.45 -4.75 29.14
CA ALA A 363 -8.11 -4.30 29.50
C ALA A 363 -7.95 -4.51 31.01
N PRO A 364 -6.84 -5.11 31.48
CA PRO A 364 -6.64 -5.33 32.90
C PRO A 364 -6.89 -3.99 33.59
N ALA A 365 -7.87 -3.94 34.49
CA ALA A 365 -8.21 -2.72 35.18
C ALA A 365 -6.90 -2.19 35.76
N THR A 366 -6.42 -1.06 35.24
CA THR A 366 -5.23 -0.41 35.76
C THR A 366 -5.54 -0.15 37.23
N ALA A 367 -4.90 -0.92 38.11
CA ALA A 367 -5.12 -0.85 39.54
C ALA A 367 -5.01 0.63 39.91
N ALA A 368 -6.12 1.20 40.39
CA ALA A 368 -6.12 2.55 40.88
C ALA A 368 -4.97 2.66 41.89
N PRO A 369 -4.13 3.71 41.83
CA PRO A 369 -3.07 3.89 42.81
C PRO A 369 -3.71 3.83 44.19
N ALA A 370 -3.30 2.84 44.99
CA ALA A 370 -3.84 2.61 46.31
C ALA A 370 -3.56 3.84 47.19
N THR A 371 -4.53 4.73 47.33
CA THR A 371 -4.57 5.67 48.44
C THR A 371 -4.87 4.86 49.70
N ALA A 372 -3.79 4.43 50.36
CA ALA A 372 -3.83 3.76 51.64
C ALA A 372 -4.40 4.70 52.70
N VAL A 373 -5.63 4.48 53.17
CA VAL A 373 -6.00 4.55 54.59
C VAL A 373 -7.17 3.59 54.87
N GLY A 374 -6.84 2.48 55.53
CA GLY A 374 -7.67 1.72 56.49
C GLY A 374 -9.17 1.52 56.22
N ALA A 375 -9.52 0.39 55.58
CA ALA A 375 -10.69 -0.41 55.95
C ALA A 375 -10.54 -1.82 55.36
N ALA A 376 -10.52 -2.84 56.22
CA ALA A 376 -10.49 -4.24 55.82
C ALA A 376 -11.86 -4.62 55.22
N ALA A 377 -11.98 -4.59 53.89
CA ALA A 377 -13.14 -5.13 53.18
C ALA A 377 -12.87 -6.60 52.85
N THR A 378 -13.66 -7.48 53.45
CA THR A 378 -13.75 -8.92 53.13
C THR A 378 -14.05 -9.12 51.65
N ALA A 379 -13.08 -9.68 50.92
CA ALA A 379 -13.22 -10.09 49.54
C ALA A 379 -14.10 -11.36 49.47
N THR A 380 -15.38 -11.20 49.19
CA THR A 380 -16.23 -12.31 48.71
C THR A 380 -15.78 -12.69 47.31
N ALA A 381 -15.08 -13.82 47.21
CA ALA A 381 -14.76 -14.46 45.94
C ALA A 381 -16.06 -14.83 45.23
N VAL A 382 -16.41 -14.06 44.19
CA VAL A 382 -17.46 -14.45 43.26
C VAL A 382 -16.87 -15.56 42.39
N GLU A 383 -17.22 -16.80 42.74
CA GLU A 383 -16.92 -18.00 41.97
C GLU A 383 -17.67 -17.90 40.63
N GLY A 384 -17.02 -17.30 39.64
CA GLY A 384 -17.55 -17.16 38.29
C GLY A 384 -17.62 -18.54 37.65
N ALA A 385 -18.83 -19.09 37.56
CA ALA A 385 -19.13 -20.29 36.79
C ALA A 385 -18.52 -20.13 35.38
N ALA A 386 -17.45 -20.89 35.11
CA ALA A 386 -16.86 -21.03 33.80
C ALA A 386 -17.87 -21.75 32.90
N VAL A 387 -18.81 -21.00 32.34
CA VAL A 387 -19.63 -21.48 31.23
C VAL A 387 -18.63 -21.80 30.13
N ALA A 388 -18.40 -23.09 29.91
CA ALA A 388 -17.70 -23.63 28.75
C ALA A 388 -18.52 -23.31 27.49
N GLY A 389 -18.62 -22.03 27.18
CA GLY A 389 -19.25 -21.53 25.97
C GLY A 389 -18.40 -22.01 24.83
N ARG A 390 -18.98 -22.84 23.96
CA ARG A 390 -18.37 -23.28 22.70
C ARG A 390 -17.73 -22.06 22.05
N HIS A 391 -16.40 -22.08 21.94
CA HIS A 391 -15.68 -21.02 21.24
C HIS A 391 -16.30 -20.87 19.85
N PRO A 392 -16.71 -19.66 19.45
CA PRO A 392 -17.25 -19.47 18.12
C PRO A 392 -16.21 -19.96 17.12
N PHE A 393 -16.62 -20.91 16.26
CA PHE A 393 -15.76 -21.43 15.21
C PHE A 393 -15.39 -20.28 14.30
N MET A 394 -14.14 -19.82 14.38
CA MET A 394 -13.64 -18.76 13.51
C MET A 394 -13.42 -19.37 12.13
N PRO A 395 -13.90 -18.72 11.05
CA PRO A 395 -13.61 -19.20 9.71
C PRO A 395 -12.08 -19.25 9.51
N PRO A 396 -11.58 -20.24 8.75
CA PRO A 396 -10.15 -20.34 8.48
C PRO A 396 -9.67 -19.06 7.77
N PRO A 397 -8.48 -18.55 8.12
CA PRO A 397 -7.88 -17.42 7.42
C PRO A 397 -7.66 -17.74 5.94
N THR A 398 -7.80 -16.73 5.09
CA THR A 398 -7.46 -16.81 3.68
C THR A 398 -6.00 -16.43 3.49
N PHE A 399 -5.30 -17.15 2.63
CA PHE A 399 -3.88 -16.91 2.35
C PHE A 399 -3.65 -16.78 0.86
N ALA A 400 -2.66 -15.97 0.47
CA ALA A 400 -2.13 -15.99 -0.88
C ALA A 400 -0.61 -15.86 -0.85
N VAL A 401 0.04 -16.55 -1.79
CA VAL A 401 1.48 -16.50 -2.01
C VAL A 401 1.71 -16.16 -3.48
N GLY A 402 2.73 -15.36 -3.75
CA GLY A 402 3.09 -15.02 -5.11
C GLY A 402 4.56 -14.68 -5.25
N ALA A 403 4.98 -14.65 -6.51
CA ALA A 403 6.33 -14.28 -6.91
C ALA A 403 6.28 -13.36 -8.12
N SER A 404 7.21 -12.41 -8.20
CA SER A 404 7.46 -11.57 -9.37
C SER A 404 8.89 -11.78 -9.85
N PHE A 405 9.02 -11.99 -11.16
CA PHE A 405 10.29 -12.20 -11.86
C PHE A 405 10.43 -11.10 -12.91
N ARG A 406 11.55 -10.39 -12.89
CA ARG A 406 11.98 -9.51 -13.98
C ARG A 406 12.83 -10.36 -14.92
N LEU A 407 12.37 -10.46 -16.17
CA LEU A 407 13.09 -11.10 -17.23
C LEU A 407 14.21 -10.15 -17.71
N PRO A 408 15.42 -10.66 -17.98
CA PRO A 408 16.42 -9.86 -18.66
C PRO A 408 15.88 -9.47 -20.04
N ALA A 409 16.26 -8.28 -20.52
CA ALA A 409 15.97 -7.92 -21.90
C ALA A 409 16.53 -9.00 -22.82
N ALA A 410 15.72 -9.49 -23.75
CA ALA A 410 16.21 -10.43 -24.76
C ALA A 410 17.42 -9.79 -25.43
N ALA A 411 18.57 -10.47 -25.37
CA ALA A 411 19.77 -9.99 -26.05
C ALA A 411 19.39 -9.80 -27.52
N SER A 412 19.36 -8.55 -27.97
CA SER A 412 18.97 -8.23 -29.34
C SER A 412 19.87 -9.04 -30.28
N ALA A 413 19.28 -10.01 -30.98
CA ALA A 413 20.00 -10.91 -31.89
C ALA A 413 20.62 -10.18 -33.09
N ASN A 414 20.38 -8.87 -33.23
CA ASN A 414 21.12 -8.02 -34.16
C ASN A 414 22.50 -7.65 -33.59
N GLY A 415 23.40 -8.63 -33.61
CA GLY A 415 24.84 -8.47 -33.43
C GLY A 415 25.50 -7.70 -34.58
N GLY A 416 25.10 -6.44 -34.77
CA GLY A 416 25.74 -5.50 -35.67
C GLY A 416 26.79 -4.67 -34.94
N LYS A 417 28.07 -5.08 -35.08
CA LYS A 417 29.31 -4.32 -34.82
C LYS A 417 29.30 -3.25 -33.72
N SER A 418 29.95 -3.61 -32.62
CA SER A 418 30.48 -2.79 -31.53
C SER A 418 31.02 -1.42 -31.97
N GLY A 419 30.24 -0.37 -31.72
CA GLY A 419 30.75 0.99 -31.53
C GLY A 419 30.89 1.25 -30.03
N SER A 420 32.10 1.18 -29.51
CA SER A 420 32.44 1.52 -28.13
C SER A 420 32.20 3.01 -27.88
N SER A 421 31.02 3.36 -27.35
CA SER A 421 30.76 4.68 -26.77
C SER A 421 30.41 4.52 -25.30
N SER A 422 31.38 4.85 -24.45
CA SER A 422 31.25 4.95 -23.00
C SER A 422 30.47 6.21 -22.64
N GLY A 423 29.15 6.20 -22.86
CA GLY A 423 28.24 7.24 -22.38
C GLY A 423 27.59 6.79 -21.07
N SER A 424 28.03 7.34 -19.93
CA SER A 424 27.32 7.20 -18.65
C SER A 424 26.06 8.08 -18.64
N GLY A 425 25.06 7.72 -19.45
CA GLY A 425 23.74 8.32 -19.45
C GLY A 425 22.76 7.37 -18.78
N GLY A 426 22.09 7.80 -17.71
CA GLY A 426 21.17 7.01 -16.90
C GLY A 426 20.18 6.20 -17.74
N GLY A 427 20.43 4.89 -17.83
CA GLY A 427 19.69 3.98 -18.70
C GLY A 427 18.24 3.88 -18.28
N SER A 428 17.34 4.42 -19.10
CA SER A 428 15.97 3.91 -19.18
C SER A 428 16.09 2.42 -19.51
N SER A 429 15.82 1.57 -18.53
CA SER A 429 15.90 0.11 -18.63
C SER A 429 15.09 -0.38 -19.84
N SER A 430 15.78 -0.61 -20.94
CA SER A 430 15.21 -1.19 -22.15
C SER A 430 14.75 -2.62 -21.83
N GLY A 431 13.44 -2.86 -21.98
CA GLY A 431 12.90 -4.12 -22.49
C GLY A 431 12.98 -5.39 -21.63
N GLY A 432 13.07 -5.31 -20.31
CA GLY A 432 12.91 -6.50 -19.47
C GLY A 432 11.43 -6.81 -19.21
N GLY A 433 10.94 -7.96 -19.68
CA GLY A 433 9.60 -8.43 -19.34
C GLY A 433 9.42 -8.67 -17.84
N VAL A 434 8.18 -8.76 -17.36
CA VAL A 434 7.85 -9.10 -15.96
C VAL A 434 6.83 -10.22 -15.95
N VAL A 435 7.11 -11.26 -15.17
CA VAL A 435 6.18 -12.34 -14.87
C VAL A 435 5.78 -12.24 -13.41
N LYS A 436 4.49 -12.40 -13.12
CA LYS A 436 3.99 -12.53 -11.75
C LYS A 436 3.12 -13.78 -11.67
N VAL A 437 3.26 -14.53 -10.60
CA VAL A 437 2.43 -15.71 -10.32
C VAL A 437 1.88 -15.58 -8.92
N LYS A 438 0.62 -15.95 -8.73
CA LYS A 438 -0.08 -15.94 -7.45
C LYS A 438 -0.89 -17.23 -7.31
N ALA A 439 -0.84 -17.83 -6.14
CA ALA A 439 -1.74 -18.90 -5.71
C ALA A 439 -2.44 -18.46 -4.41
N ALA A 440 -3.74 -18.68 -4.33
CA ALA A 440 -4.55 -18.38 -3.16
C ALA A 440 -5.19 -19.65 -2.57
N SER A 441 -5.52 -19.60 -1.29
CA SER A 441 -6.06 -20.73 -0.52
C SER A 441 -7.45 -21.17 -0.98
N ASP A 442 -8.14 -20.34 -1.77
CA ASP A 442 -9.43 -20.65 -2.39
C ASP A 442 -9.28 -21.49 -3.67
N GLY A 443 -8.05 -21.89 -4.04
CA GLY A 443 -7.80 -22.61 -5.29
C GLY A 443 -7.47 -21.72 -6.47
N THR A 444 -7.57 -20.40 -6.34
CA THR A 444 -7.28 -19.48 -7.43
C THR A 444 -5.78 -19.45 -7.73
N VAL A 445 -5.41 -19.71 -8.99
CA VAL A 445 -4.07 -19.45 -9.53
C VAL A 445 -4.15 -18.34 -10.56
N SER A 446 -3.23 -17.38 -10.51
CA SER A 446 -3.22 -16.26 -11.44
C SER A 446 -1.80 -15.97 -11.93
N VAL A 447 -1.69 -15.66 -13.23
CA VAL A 447 -0.43 -15.39 -13.92
C VAL A 447 -0.52 -14.06 -14.67
N LEU A 448 0.56 -13.27 -14.56
CA LEU A 448 0.88 -12.10 -15.36
C LEU A 448 2.01 -12.45 -16.33
N TYR A 449 1.89 -12.00 -17.56
CA TYR A 449 3.05 -11.61 -18.35
C TYR A 449 2.96 -10.13 -18.75
N ARG A 450 4.04 -9.37 -18.60
CA ARG A 450 4.15 -8.00 -19.10
C ARG A 450 5.42 -7.84 -19.91
N ASP A 451 5.33 -7.13 -21.01
CA ASP A 451 6.46 -6.79 -21.84
C ASP A 451 6.39 -5.35 -22.36
N VAL A 452 7.52 -4.83 -22.81
CA VAL A 452 7.60 -3.58 -23.56
C VAL A 452 8.09 -3.94 -24.95
N THR A 453 7.25 -3.71 -25.96
CA THR A 453 7.57 -4.01 -27.35
C THR A 453 8.74 -3.15 -27.84
N ALA A 454 9.35 -3.54 -28.96
CA ALA A 454 10.41 -2.75 -29.59
C ALA A 454 9.97 -1.32 -29.97
N THR A 455 8.67 -1.11 -30.17
CA THR A 455 8.05 0.20 -30.45
C THR A 455 7.72 1.01 -29.20
N GLY A 456 8.06 0.52 -28.01
CA GLY A 456 7.84 1.20 -26.73
C GLY A 456 6.46 0.99 -26.09
N GLN A 457 5.58 0.23 -26.74
CA GLN A 457 4.25 -0.08 -26.23
C GLN A 457 4.35 -1.12 -25.12
N ARG A 458 3.52 -1.01 -24.09
CA ARG A 458 3.48 -1.99 -23.01
C ARG A 458 2.32 -2.96 -23.22
N LEU A 459 2.65 -4.23 -23.40
CA LEU A 459 1.66 -5.32 -23.47
C LEU A 459 1.61 -6.05 -22.13
N THR A 460 0.41 -6.27 -21.60
CA THR A 460 0.18 -7.08 -20.41
C THR A 460 -0.86 -8.15 -20.70
N LEU A 461 -0.55 -9.39 -20.38
CA LEU A 461 -1.41 -10.55 -20.49
C LEU A 461 -1.65 -11.12 -19.10
N THR A 462 -2.88 -11.55 -18.85
CA THR A 462 -3.31 -12.08 -17.56
C THR A 462 -4.15 -13.33 -17.74
N ALA A 463 -3.96 -14.30 -16.87
CA ALA A 463 -4.79 -15.51 -16.82
C ALA A 463 -5.10 -15.85 -15.37
N GLN A 464 -6.35 -16.21 -15.09
CA GLN A 464 -6.77 -16.77 -13.81
C GLN A 464 -7.45 -18.11 -14.04
N LEU A 465 -7.07 -19.09 -13.23
CA LEU A 465 -7.59 -20.45 -13.25
C LEU A 465 -8.10 -20.81 -11.86
N ASP A 466 -9.19 -21.58 -11.82
CA ASP A 466 -9.65 -22.26 -10.61
C ASP A 466 -8.97 -23.63 -10.57
N ALA A 467 -7.93 -23.78 -9.75
CA ALA A 467 -7.15 -25.02 -9.67
C ALA A 467 -7.91 -26.14 -8.94
N LEU A 468 -9.02 -25.82 -8.24
CA LEU A 468 -9.89 -26.82 -7.63
C LEU A 468 -10.93 -27.32 -8.63
N ASP A 469 -11.25 -26.55 -9.66
CA ASP A 469 -12.19 -26.90 -10.72
C ASP A 469 -11.70 -26.46 -12.10
N LEU A 470 -10.91 -27.35 -12.73
CA LEU A 470 -10.37 -27.15 -14.08
C LEU A 470 -11.44 -27.22 -15.18
N THR A 471 -12.70 -27.57 -14.87
CA THR A 471 -13.79 -27.54 -15.86
C THR A 471 -14.26 -26.12 -16.15
N LYS A 472 -13.99 -25.17 -15.23
CA LYS A 472 -14.28 -23.75 -15.44
C LYS A 472 -13.27 -23.17 -16.43
N SER A 473 -13.78 -22.49 -17.45
CA SER A 473 -12.96 -21.78 -18.42
C SER A 473 -12.05 -20.75 -17.72
N PRO A 474 -10.76 -20.68 -18.08
CA PRO A 474 -9.85 -19.69 -17.51
C PRO A 474 -10.32 -18.28 -17.87
N ARG A 475 -10.14 -17.34 -16.94
CA ARG A 475 -10.44 -15.93 -17.17
C ARG A 475 -9.19 -15.26 -17.73
N LEU A 476 -9.25 -14.85 -19.00
CA LEU A 476 -8.13 -14.25 -19.72
C LEU A 476 -8.34 -12.75 -19.87
N GLY A 477 -7.29 -11.96 -19.62
CA GLY A 477 -7.31 -10.51 -19.79
C GLY A 477 -6.07 -10.01 -20.51
N MET A 478 -6.20 -8.85 -21.15
CA MET A 478 -5.13 -8.19 -21.90
C MET A 478 -5.17 -6.69 -21.66
N SER A 479 -4.01 -6.05 -21.51
CA SER A 479 -3.88 -4.59 -21.50
C SER A 479 -2.81 -4.16 -22.49
N VAL A 480 -3.09 -3.13 -23.28
CA VAL A 480 -2.11 -2.47 -24.15
C VAL A 480 -2.04 -1.01 -23.74
N ASP A 481 -0.85 -0.54 -23.38
CA ASP A 481 -0.57 0.88 -23.16
C ASP A 481 0.32 1.40 -24.29
N VAL A 482 -0.17 2.44 -24.98
CA VAL A 482 0.49 3.12 -26.10
C VAL A 482 1.00 4.49 -25.69
#